data_AF-A0A9D7Z2E2-F1
#
_entry.id   AF-A0A9D7Z2E2-F1
#
_cell.length_a   1.000
_cell.length_b   1.000
_cell.length_c   1.000
_cell.angle_alpha   90.00
_cell.angle_beta   90.00
_cell.angle_gamma   90.00
#
_symmetry.space_group_name_H-M   'P 1'
#
loop_
_entity.id
_entity.type
_entity.pdbx_description
1 polymer ?
#
loop_
_entity_poly.entity_id
_entity_poly.type
_entity_poly.pdbx_seq_one_letter_code
_entity_poly.pdbx_strand_id
1 'polypeptide(L)'
;MGVCFNVNRRNFYWFSWLLVLLALVLVACGKDASADDLPAPDSVGDPIAGQQIFVTRHDEVPSCSFCHNVDSDKAKTGPSLQNIANVAGSRVDGMNAEEYLRQSILDPNAYIADGKARSRMYAHFADVLTPEEIDNLVAYLLTLR
;
A
#
# COMPACT_ATOMS: atom_id res chain seq x y z
N MET A 1 -49.48 -57.15 33.58
CA MET A 1 -48.04 -56.91 33.81
C MET A 1 -47.48 -56.03 32.70
N GLY A 2 -46.88 -54.88 33.09
CA GLY A 2 -45.85 -54.14 32.36
C GLY A 2 -46.25 -53.38 31.10
N VAL A 3 -46.12 -52.04 31.12
CA VAL A 3 -45.07 -51.33 30.36
C VAL A 3 -44.79 -49.99 31.07
N CYS A 4 -43.53 -49.76 31.45
CA CYS A 4 -43.06 -48.49 32.02
C CYS A 4 -42.55 -47.53 30.94
N PHE A 5 -42.67 -46.25 31.29
CA PHE A 5 -42.54 -45.06 30.47
C PHE A 5 -41.13 -44.76 29.91
N ASN A 6 -41.18 -44.33 28.66
CA ASN A 6 -40.38 -43.33 27.95
C ASN A 6 -39.71 -42.24 28.84
N VAL A 7 -38.37 -42.17 28.83
CA VAL A 7 -37.61 -40.91 28.95
C VAL A 7 -36.39 -40.94 28.03
N ASN A 8 -36.45 -40.03 27.06
CA ASN A 8 -35.47 -39.62 26.08
C ASN A 8 -34.14 -39.14 26.72
N ARG A 9 -33.07 -39.95 26.65
CA ARG A 9 -31.69 -39.57 27.08
C ARG A 9 -30.73 -39.25 25.94
N ARG A 10 -31.23 -38.88 24.75
CA ARG A 10 -30.37 -38.64 23.57
C ARG A 10 -29.66 -37.28 23.55
N ASN A 11 -29.92 -36.39 24.52
CA ASN A 11 -29.50 -34.98 24.45
C ASN A 11 -28.43 -34.50 25.45
N PHE A 12 -27.77 -35.38 26.22
CA PHE A 12 -26.87 -34.91 27.29
C PHE A 12 -25.40 -35.37 27.21
N TYR A 13 -25.03 -36.22 26.24
CA TYR A 13 -23.65 -36.70 26.10
C TYR A 13 -22.96 -36.30 24.79
N TRP A 14 -23.65 -35.60 23.88
CA TRP A 14 -23.06 -35.09 22.63
C TRP A 14 -22.30 -33.77 22.81
N PHE A 15 -22.53 -33.05 23.91
CA PHE A 15 -22.09 -31.67 24.06
C PHE A 15 -20.81 -31.47 24.89
N SER A 16 -20.16 -32.53 25.36
CA SER A 16 -19.07 -32.40 26.36
C SER A 16 -17.81 -33.24 26.11
N TRP A 17 -17.66 -33.88 24.94
CA TRP A 17 -16.45 -34.69 24.63
C TRP A 17 -15.87 -34.50 23.21
N LEU A 18 -16.37 -33.53 22.43
CA LEU A 18 -15.84 -33.20 21.10
C LEU A 18 -15.17 -31.81 21.08
N LEU A 19 -14.59 -31.43 22.22
CA LEU A 19 -13.82 -30.20 22.43
C LEU A 19 -12.31 -30.46 22.60
N VAL A 20 -11.82 -31.69 22.30
CA VAL A 20 -10.42 -32.07 22.63
C VAL A 20 -9.65 -32.77 21.49
N LEU A 21 -10.24 -33.02 20.31
CA LEU A 21 -9.54 -33.72 19.20
C LEU A 21 -9.64 -33.06 17.81
N LEU A 22 -9.87 -31.76 17.73
CA LEU A 22 -9.71 -30.96 16.49
C LEU A 22 -8.69 -29.83 16.69
N ALA A 23 -7.58 -30.15 17.37
CA ALA A 23 -6.48 -29.25 17.68
C ALA A 23 -5.15 -29.66 16.99
N LEU A 24 -5.21 -30.40 15.88
CA LEU A 24 -4.01 -30.96 15.21
C LEU A 24 -4.16 -31.00 13.67
N VAL A 25 -4.56 -29.89 13.05
CA VAL A 25 -4.31 -29.65 11.62
C VAL A 25 -3.52 -28.36 11.48
N LEU A 26 -2.24 -28.43 11.88
CA LEU A 26 -1.20 -27.57 11.33
C LEU A 26 -1.00 -27.95 9.86
N VAL A 27 -1.31 -27.05 8.94
CA VAL A 27 -0.43 -26.82 7.79
C VAL A 27 -0.24 -25.32 7.68
N ALA A 28 0.97 -24.91 8.06
CA ALA A 28 1.51 -23.59 7.91
C ALA A 28 1.53 -23.19 6.42
N CYS A 29 0.98 -22.03 6.10
CA CYS A 29 1.49 -21.23 5.00
C CYS A 29 2.20 -20.03 5.64
N GLY A 30 3.36 -20.31 6.24
CA GLY A 30 4.35 -19.27 6.45
C GLY A 30 4.85 -18.88 5.06
N LYS A 31 4.51 -17.67 4.62
CA LYS A 31 5.29 -17.01 3.57
C LYS A 31 6.71 -16.93 4.13
N ASP A 32 7.65 -17.61 3.49
CA ASP A 32 9.06 -17.34 3.66
C ASP A 32 9.29 -15.90 3.17
N ALA A 33 9.10 -14.93 4.06
CA ALA A 33 9.65 -13.59 3.89
C ALA A 33 11.17 -13.78 3.97
N SER A 34 11.79 -13.95 2.82
CA SER A 34 13.24 -13.84 2.70
C SER A 34 13.66 -12.54 3.36
N ALA A 35 14.70 -12.57 4.19
CA ALA A 35 15.24 -11.41 4.88
C ALA A 35 15.81 -10.33 3.93
N ASP A 36 15.68 -10.54 2.61
CA ASP A 36 15.97 -9.59 1.54
C ASP A 36 14.75 -8.71 1.17
N ASP A 37 13.56 -9.00 1.73
CA ASP A 37 12.29 -8.29 1.47
C ASP A 37 11.81 -7.47 2.70
N LEU A 38 12.70 -7.28 3.68
CA LEU A 38 12.45 -6.31 4.74
C LEU A 38 12.61 -4.92 4.14
N PRO A 39 11.61 -4.02 4.27
CA PRO A 39 11.85 -2.61 3.97
C PRO A 39 13.09 -2.18 4.74
N ALA A 40 13.99 -1.49 4.04
CA ALA A 40 15.20 -0.97 4.66
C ALA A 40 14.81 -0.25 5.97
N PRO A 41 15.57 -0.41 7.07
CA PRO A 41 15.19 0.04 8.43
C PRO A 41 14.94 1.57 8.58
N ASP A 42 15.08 2.29 7.47
CA ASP A 42 14.93 3.71 7.21
C ASP A 42 13.76 4.04 6.24
N SER A 43 12.91 3.08 5.86
CA SER A 43 11.80 3.31 4.93
C SER A 43 10.66 4.12 5.57
N VAL A 44 10.28 5.23 4.92
CA VAL A 44 9.13 6.05 5.32
C VAL A 44 7.78 5.37 5.30
N GLY A 45 7.63 4.23 4.64
CA GLY A 45 6.36 3.50 4.54
C GLY A 45 6.51 2.17 3.81
N ASP A 46 5.40 1.48 3.58
CA ASP A 46 5.31 0.22 2.83
C ASP A 46 5.23 0.49 1.31
N PRO A 47 6.27 0.14 0.52
CA PRO A 47 6.27 0.35 -0.92
C PRO A 47 5.27 -0.53 -1.68
N ILE A 48 4.87 -1.69 -1.13
CA ILE A 48 3.85 -2.55 -1.74
C ILE A 48 2.48 -1.89 -1.61
N ALA A 49 2.15 -1.37 -0.43
CA ALA A 49 0.95 -0.58 -0.22
C ALA A 49 0.96 0.69 -1.10
N GLY A 50 2.10 1.36 -1.19
CA GLY A 50 2.30 2.53 -2.06
C GLY A 50 2.05 2.25 -3.54
N GLN A 51 2.49 1.09 -4.03
CA GLN A 51 2.21 0.67 -5.40
C GLN A 51 0.71 0.51 -5.64
N GLN A 52 -0.03 -0.06 -4.68
CA GLN A 52 -1.48 -0.19 -4.80
C GLN A 52 -2.16 1.17 -4.87
N ILE A 53 -1.72 2.14 -4.05
CA ILE A 53 -2.21 3.52 -4.09
C ILE A 53 -1.92 4.14 -5.46
N PHE A 54 -0.72 3.93 -6.02
CA PHE A 54 -0.30 4.49 -7.30
C PHE A 54 -1.18 4.05 -8.50
N VAL A 55 -1.67 2.80 -8.48
CA VAL A 55 -2.48 2.24 -9.56
C VAL A 55 -3.99 2.39 -9.34
N THR A 56 -4.41 2.69 -8.12
CA THR A 56 -5.82 2.78 -7.73
C THR A 56 -6.33 4.22 -7.81
N ARG A 57 -7.60 4.36 -8.18
CA ARG A 57 -8.33 5.63 -8.15
C ARG A 57 -8.79 5.90 -6.71
N HIS A 58 -8.66 7.15 -6.23
CA HIS A 58 -9.13 7.57 -4.91
C HIS A 58 -10.17 8.67 -5.06
N ASP A 59 -11.43 8.36 -4.79
CA ASP A 59 -12.58 9.26 -4.96
C ASP A 59 -12.66 9.91 -6.35
N GLU A 60 -12.56 11.23 -6.41
CA GLU A 60 -12.60 12.03 -7.63
C GLU A 60 -11.23 12.14 -8.32
N VAL A 61 -10.17 11.64 -7.67
CA VAL A 61 -8.79 11.76 -8.14
C VAL A 61 -8.39 10.53 -8.97
N PRO A 62 -7.99 10.72 -10.25
CA PRO A 62 -7.45 9.63 -11.07
C PRO A 62 -6.23 8.97 -10.41
N SER A 63 -5.99 7.69 -10.71
CA SER A 63 -4.77 7.01 -10.24
C SER A 63 -3.51 7.70 -10.76
N CYS A 64 -2.42 7.66 -10.00
CA CYS A 64 -1.14 8.26 -10.39
C CYS A 64 -0.64 7.69 -11.74
N SER A 65 -0.80 6.38 -11.92
CA SER A 65 -0.48 5.65 -13.16
C SER A 65 -1.26 6.12 -14.40
N PHE A 66 -2.41 6.77 -14.24
CA PHE A 66 -3.14 7.38 -15.35
C PHE A 66 -2.33 8.52 -15.99
N CYS A 67 -1.60 9.29 -15.18
CA CYS A 67 -0.84 10.46 -15.62
C CYS A 67 0.67 10.24 -15.71
N HIS A 68 1.21 9.21 -15.05
CA HIS A 68 2.65 8.96 -14.98
C HIS A 68 3.01 7.57 -15.50
N ASN A 69 4.16 7.48 -16.17
CA ASN A 69 4.81 6.22 -16.49
C ASN A 69 5.90 5.94 -15.46
N VAL A 70 6.11 4.66 -15.14
CA VAL A 70 7.21 4.20 -14.27
C VAL A 70 8.16 3.26 -15.01
N ASP A 71 7.74 2.73 -16.14
CA ASP A 71 8.39 1.73 -16.98
C ASP A 71 8.90 2.30 -18.32
N SER A 72 8.64 3.58 -18.59
CA SER A 72 9.08 4.29 -19.80
C SER A 72 9.42 5.74 -19.47
N ASP A 73 10.48 6.27 -20.09
CA ASP A 73 10.88 7.67 -20.07
C ASP A 73 9.88 8.64 -20.73
N LYS A 74 8.89 8.12 -21.47
CA LYS A 74 7.89 8.92 -22.15
C LYS A 74 6.95 9.59 -21.15
N ALA A 75 6.72 10.90 -21.32
CA ALA A 75 5.69 11.61 -20.60
C ALA A 75 4.28 11.19 -21.07
N LYS A 76 3.30 11.21 -20.16
CA LYS A 76 1.86 11.18 -20.47
C LYS A 76 1.32 12.60 -20.24
N THR A 77 0.25 12.73 -19.45
CA THR A 77 -0.24 14.01 -18.94
C THR A 77 0.77 14.65 -17.99
N GLY A 78 1.44 13.84 -17.16
CA GLY A 78 2.56 14.22 -16.30
C GLY A 78 3.91 13.66 -16.80
N PRO A 79 5.02 14.12 -16.21
CA PRO A 79 6.36 13.61 -16.53
C PRO A 79 6.50 12.13 -16.19
N SER A 80 7.44 11.45 -16.85
CA SER A 80 7.83 10.10 -16.43
C SER A 80 8.43 10.11 -15.03
N LEU A 81 8.13 9.06 -14.27
CA LEU A 81 8.69 8.74 -12.96
C LEU A 81 9.67 7.55 -13.05
N GLN A 82 10.01 7.09 -14.26
CA GLN A 82 11.14 6.18 -14.42
C GLN A 82 12.39 6.84 -13.82
N ASN A 83 13.17 6.08 -13.05
CA ASN A 83 14.40 6.56 -12.41
C ASN A 83 14.19 7.72 -11.41
N ILE A 84 12.97 7.96 -10.93
CA ILE A 84 12.69 9.10 -10.05
C ILE A 84 13.46 9.02 -8.73
N ALA A 85 13.68 7.83 -8.19
CA ALA A 85 14.42 7.64 -6.94
C ALA A 85 15.85 8.20 -7.01
N ASN A 86 16.50 8.11 -8.17
CA ASN A 86 17.87 8.57 -8.34
C ASN A 86 17.97 10.08 -8.63
N VAL A 87 16.94 10.69 -9.21
CA VAL A 87 16.99 12.10 -9.64
C VAL A 87 16.21 13.05 -8.72
N ALA A 88 15.31 12.56 -7.88
CA ALA A 88 14.45 13.38 -7.01
C ALA A 88 15.28 14.31 -6.10
N GLY A 89 16.29 13.78 -5.43
CA GLY A 89 17.13 14.54 -4.49
C GLY A 89 18.06 15.56 -5.13
N SER A 90 18.08 15.67 -6.47
CA SER A 90 18.86 16.70 -7.18
C SER A 90 17.97 17.75 -7.86
N ARG A 91 16.65 17.73 -7.62
CA ARG A 91 15.70 18.65 -8.27
C ARG A 91 15.67 20.03 -7.62
N VAL A 92 15.82 20.06 -6.30
CA VAL A 92 15.76 21.27 -5.47
C VAL A 92 16.94 21.25 -4.50
N ASP A 93 17.75 22.29 -4.52
CA ASP A 93 18.91 22.41 -3.64
C ASP A 93 18.49 22.36 -2.18
N GLY A 94 19.13 21.50 -1.40
CA GLY A 94 18.87 21.33 0.03
C GLY A 94 17.70 20.40 0.37
N MET A 95 17.05 19.77 -0.62
CA MET A 95 16.05 18.72 -0.39
C MET A 95 16.60 17.35 -0.76
N ASN A 96 16.35 16.36 0.10
CA ASN A 96 16.59 14.96 -0.25
C ASN A 96 15.46 14.42 -1.15
N ALA A 97 15.61 13.18 -1.64
CA ALA A 97 14.65 12.56 -2.54
C ALA A 97 13.25 12.40 -1.92
N GLU A 98 13.17 11.98 -0.66
CA GLU A 98 11.92 11.78 0.05
C GLU A 98 11.17 13.10 0.26
N GLU A 99 11.87 14.15 0.69
CA GLU A 99 11.32 15.50 0.88
C GLU A 99 10.76 16.05 -0.43
N TYR A 100 11.52 15.93 -1.52
CA TYR A 100 11.08 16.35 -2.85
C TYR A 100 9.82 15.60 -3.31
N LEU A 101 9.77 14.28 -3.11
CA LEU A 101 8.64 13.46 -3.51
C LEU A 101 7.40 13.78 -2.69
N ARG A 102 7.52 13.90 -1.37
CA ARG A 102 6.41 14.27 -0.48
C ARG A 102 5.88 15.67 -0.82
N GLN A 103 6.77 16.64 -1.03
CA GLN A 103 6.37 17.98 -1.48
C GLN A 103 5.67 17.92 -2.84
N SER A 104 6.19 17.17 -3.80
CA SER A 104 5.57 17.06 -5.14
C SER A 104 4.14 16.51 -5.09
N ILE A 105 3.83 15.68 -4.08
CA ILE A 105 2.48 15.16 -3.85
C ILE A 105 1.58 16.19 -3.14
N LEU A 106 2.08 16.84 -2.08
CA LEU A 106 1.29 17.73 -1.24
C LEU A 106 1.16 19.17 -1.78
N ASP A 107 2.18 19.64 -2.49
CA ASP A 107 2.24 20.96 -3.13
C ASP A 107 2.88 20.83 -4.53
N PRO A 108 2.12 20.34 -5.52
CA PRO A 108 2.65 20.10 -6.86
C PRO A 108 3.01 21.39 -7.63
N ASN A 109 2.71 22.57 -7.11
CA ASN A 109 3.12 23.85 -7.71
C ASN A 109 4.39 24.42 -7.09
N ALA A 110 4.88 23.90 -5.96
CA ALA A 110 6.14 24.34 -5.36
C ALA A 110 7.37 24.06 -6.25
N TYR A 111 7.32 23.01 -7.06
CA TYR A 111 8.32 22.74 -8.09
C TYR A 111 7.68 22.04 -9.30
N ILE A 112 7.88 22.59 -10.50
CA ILE A 112 7.27 22.08 -11.73
C ILE A 112 8.36 21.50 -12.64
N ALA A 113 8.55 20.17 -12.55
CA ALA A 113 9.65 19.47 -13.22
C ALA A 113 9.58 19.48 -14.76
N ASP A 114 8.40 19.69 -15.34
CA ASP A 114 8.18 19.67 -16.79
C ASP A 114 8.21 21.07 -17.44
N GLY A 115 8.58 22.10 -16.66
CA GLY A 115 8.69 23.49 -17.13
C GLY A 115 7.38 24.15 -17.52
N LYS A 116 6.22 23.55 -17.19
CA LYS A 116 4.92 24.17 -17.46
C LYS A 116 4.67 25.35 -16.50
N ALA A 117 3.79 26.26 -16.91
CA ALA A 117 3.44 27.44 -16.11
C ALA A 117 2.69 27.10 -14.81
N ARG A 118 1.99 25.96 -14.77
CA ARG A 118 1.26 25.45 -13.60
C ARG A 118 1.18 23.94 -13.64
N SER A 119 1.15 23.30 -12.48
CA SER A 119 0.91 21.87 -12.39
C SER A 119 -0.54 21.53 -12.75
N ARG A 120 -0.72 20.36 -13.37
CA ARG A 120 -2.03 19.73 -13.57
C ARG A 120 -2.26 18.56 -12.62
N MET A 121 -1.28 18.26 -11.78
CA MET A 121 -1.43 17.28 -10.71
C MET A 121 -2.44 17.81 -9.69
N TYR A 122 -3.27 16.92 -9.16
CA TYR A 122 -4.22 17.26 -8.11
C TYR A 122 -3.47 17.82 -6.89
N ALA A 123 -3.93 18.94 -6.33
CA ALA A 123 -3.19 19.67 -5.29
C ALA A 123 -3.63 19.34 -3.86
N HIS A 124 -4.72 18.58 -3.70
CA HIS A 124 -5.37 18.36 -2.41
C HIS A 124 -5.33 16.89 -2.00
N PHE A 125 -4.21 16.20 -2.26
CA PHE A 125 -4.08 14.78 -1.92
C PHE A 125 -4.25 14.50 -0.42
N ALA A 126 -3.93 15.45 0.46
CA ALA A 126 -4.18 15.32 1.90
C ALA A 126 -5.67 15.27 2.28
N ASP A 127 -6.58 15.62 1.38
CA ASP A 127 -8.02 15.53 1.61
C ASP A 127 -8.58 14.13 1.28
N VAL A 128 -7.84 13.33 0.51
CA VAL A 128 -8.27 12.00 0.02
C VAL A 128 -7.34 10.85 0.42
N LEU A 129 -6.09 11.14 0.80
CA LEU A 129 -5.12 10.19 1.31
C LEU A 129 -4.72 10.56 2.73
N THR A 130 -4.64 9.57 3.59
CA THR A 130 -4.07 9.70 4.93
C THR A 130 -2.56 9.96 4.87
N PRO A 131 -1.97 10.50 5.95
CA PRO A 131 -0.51 10.66 6.03
C PRO A 131 0.25 9.36 5.78
N GLU A 132 -0.23 8.24 6.33
CA GLU A 132 0.38 6.91 6.12
C GLU A 132 0.31 6.47 4.65
N GLU A 133 -0.81 6.73 3.97
CA GLU A 133 -0.92 6.42 2.53
C GLU A 133 0.03 7.26 1.68
N ILE A 134 0.22 8.53 2.02
CA ILE A 134 1.22 9.40 1.37
C ILE A 134 2.62 8.85 1.60
N ASP A 135 2.92 8.42 2.82
CA ASP A 135 4.22 7.87 3.19
C ASP A 135 4.51 6.56 2.45
N ASN A 136 3.52 5.68 2.34
CA ASN A 136 3.57 4.46 1.54
C ASN A 136 3.80 4.79 0.05
N LEU A 137 3.09 5.79 -0.49
CA LEU A 137 3.27 6.22 -1.88
C LEU A 137 4.69 6.76 -2.13
N VAL A 138 5.24 7.56 -1.22
CA VAL A 138 6.63 8.02 -1.29
C VAL A 138 7.60 6.85 -1.23
N ALA A 139 7.38 5.88 -0.34
CA ALA A 139 8.19 4.67 -0.25
C ALA A 139 8.21 3.90 -1.58
N TYR A 140 7.05 3.74 -2.24
CA TYR A 140 6.97 3.14 -3.57
C TYR A 140 7.79 3.92 -4.61
N LEU A 141 7.66 5.25 -4.66
CA LEU A 141 8.40 6.08 -5.61
C LEU A 141 9.92 5.99 -5.40
N LEU A 142 10.39 5.81 -4.16
CA LEU A 142 11.80 5.59 -3.84
C LEU A 142 12.35 4.23 -4.33
N THR A 143 11.48 3.31 -4.74
CA THR A 143 11.91 2.03 -5.38
C THR A 143 12.17 2.17 -6.88
N LEU A 144 11.72 3.26 -7.52
CA LEU A 144 11.73 3.41 -8.98
C LEU A 144 13.08 3.96 -9.48
N ARG A 145 13.94 3.06 -9.96
CA ARG A 145 15.29 3.34 -10.48
C ARG A 145 15.40 3.14 -11.98
#